data_AF-A0A060XR23-F1
#
_entry.id   AF-A0A060XR23-F1
#
_cell.length_a   1.000
_cell.length_b   1.000
_cell.length_c   1.000
_cell.angle_alpha   90.00
_cell.angle_beta   90.00
_cell.angle_gamma   90.00
#
_symmetry.space_group_name_H-M   'P 1'
#
loop_
_entity.id
_entity.type
_entity.pdbx_description
1 polymer ?
#
loop_
_entity_poly.entity_id
_entity_poly.type
_entity_poly.pdbx_seq_one_letter_code
_entity_poly.pdbx_strand_id
1 'polypeptide(L)'
;MLGIKFDFRQIYEALLVAVDTNRRRLLDCLDQQKGHKMDVGSFSMAVFDHYIDDSQFAPGLTPMILACQKDLYDIVTKLTKKGHAIPLPHSISCTCLECRNGRQYDPMKFSQSRINTYQGMASRAYLSITTQDAMLSALKLSREVCKLSKKEPECKPQYPSLEELFQEFAVEMLALCCNQSQVTKFLNKCDDKDEDELDKQTFEEGNPNLSHLAFVSHPICQQVLSSIWCGNIPRWRGSKMVWKLTVSLGIFFTMLLLCMNHWVAPISKIGNTLKIPVMKFLLQSSALPVVHYCPSSLIYFHGAVY
;
A
#
# COMPACT_ATOMS: atom_id res chain seq x y z
N MET A 1 41.70 -16.79 30.55
CA MET A 1 40.61 -15.81 30.38
C MET A 1 39.30 -16.51 30.68
N LEU A 2 38.61 -16.16 31.77
CA LEU A 2 37.29 -16.73 32.07
C LEU A 2 36.33 -16.32 30.96
N GLY A 3 35.84 -17.30 30.19
CA GLY A 3 34.79 -17.07 29.20
C GLY A 3 33.48 -16.78 29.91
N ILE A 4 33.14 -15.50 30.04
CA ILE A 4 31.82 -15.06 30.49
C ILE A 4 30.81 -15.61 29.48
N LYS A 5 30.04 -16.63 29.89
CA LYS A 5 28.89 -17.11 29.12
C LYS A 5 27.77 -16.10 29.35
N PHE A 6 27.45 -15.32 28.33
CA PHE A 6 26.28 -14.45 28.36
C PHE A 6 25.02 -15.29 28.18
N ASP A 7 24.02 -15.04 29.02
CA ASP A 7 22.68 -15.62 28.88
C ASP A 7 21.95 -15.00 27.68
N PHE A 8 21.03 -15.75 27.07
CA PHE A 8 20.26 -15.34 25.89
C PHE A 8 19.64 -13.94 26.07
N ARG A 9 19.03 -13.68 27.24
CA ARG A 9 18.45 -12.39 27.62
C ARG A 9 19.45 -11.24 27.54
N GLN A 10 20.64 -11.42 28.11
CA GLN A 10 21.66 -10.36 28.16
C GLN A 10 22.18 -10.02 26.76
N ILE A 11 22.35 -11.03 25.90
CA ILE A 11 22.75 -10.81 24.50
C ILE A 11 21.63 -10.10 23.74
N TYR A 12 20.38 -10.54 23.90
CA TYR A 12 19.21 -9.95 23.25
C TYR A 12 19.03 -8.48 23.64
N GLU A 13 19.04 -8.18 24.93
CA GLU A 13 18.87 -6.83 25.45
C GLU A 13 20.05 -5.93 25.04
N ALA A 14 21.28 -6.42 25.10
CA ALA A 14 22.45 -5.68 24.62
C ALA A 14 22.38 -5.37 23.11
N LEU A 15 21.87 -6.30 22.29
CA LEU A 15 21.64 -6.06 20.87
C LEU A 15 20.60 -4.97 20.64
N LEU A 16 19.48 -5.00 21.39
CA LEU A 16 18.46 -3.96 21.31
C LEU A 16 19.00 -2.59 21.73
N VAL A 17 19.77 -2.50 22.82
CA VAL A 17 20.44 -1.27 23.26
C VAL A 17 21.46 -0.77 22.23
N ALA A 18 22.20 -1.68 21.58
CA ALA A 18 23.17 -1.30 20.55
C ALA A 18 22.49 -0.69 19.32
N VAL A 19 21.34 -1.22 18.91
CA VAL A 19 20.50 -0.64 17.85
C VAL A 19 19.89 0.68 18.32
N ASP A 20 19.34 0.71 19.54
CA ASP A 20 18.71 1.89 20.14
C ASP A 20 19.66 3.09 20.18
N THR A 21 20.93 2.84 20.56
CA THR A 21 22.00 3.84 20.64
C THR A 21 22.75 4.07 19.32
N ASN A 22 22.32 3.43 18.21
CA ASN A 22 22.95 3.51 16.89
C ASN A 22 24.48 3.22 16.89
N ARG A 23 24.91 2.29 17.76
CA ARG A 23 26.35 1.93 17.90
C ARG A 23 26.72 0.77 16.98
N ARG A 24 26.91 1.08 15.69
CA ARG A 24 27.23 0.11 14.62
C ARG A 24 28.37 -0.87 14.95
N ARG A 25 29.45 -0.38 15.57
CA ARG A 25 30.61 -1.20 15.94
C ARG A 25 30.29 -2.21 17.04
N LEU A 26 29.48 -1.82 18.03
CA LEU A 26 29.06 -2.72 19.10
C LEU A 26 28.10 -3.77 18.57
N LEU A 27 27.20 -3.39 17.66
CA LEU A 27 26.31 -4.33 17.00
C LEU A 27 27.10 -5.43 16.28
N ASP A 28 28.20 -5.10 15.59
CA ASP A 28 29.05 -6.10 14.95
C ASP A 28 29.74 -7.04 15.93
N CYS A 29 30.29 -6.47 17.01
CA CYS A 29 30.94 -7.28 18.03
C CYS A 29 29.94 -8.26 18.68
N LEU A 30 28.74 -7.77 19.01
CA LEU A 30 27.69 -8.57 19.63
C LEU A 30 27.15 -9.65 18.68
N ASP A 31 26.99 -9.30 17.41
CA ASP A 31 26.50 -10.24 16.40
C ASP A 31 27.56 -11.30 16.00
N GLN A 32 28.84 -10.95 16.06
CA GLN A 32 29.93 -11.93 15.93
C GLN A 32 30.01 -12.86 17.14
N GLN A 33 29.72 -12.33 18.34
CA GLN A 33 29.76 -13.08 19.60
C GLN A 33 28.53 -14.00 19.79
N LYS A 34 27.40 -13.67 19.16
CA LYS A 34 26.17 -14.46 19.08
C LYS A 34 26.39 -15.85 18.48
N GLY A 35 27.26 -15.98 17.47
CA GLY A 35 27.58 -17.26 16.81
C GLY A 35 26.33 -18.03 16.34
N HIS A 36 26.39 -19.37 16.33
CA HIS A 36 25.28 -20.27 15.94
C HIS A 36 24.23 -20.51 17.07
N LYS A 37 24.36 -19.82 18.21
CA LYS A 37 23.52 -20.06 19.41
C LYS A 37 22.16 -19.37 19.37
N MET A 38 21.96 -18.48 18.41
CA MET A 38 20.77 -17.63 18.35
C MET A 38 20.40 -17.50 16.87
N ASP A 39 19.38 -18.21 16.43
CA ASP A 39 18.85 -18.12 15.07
C ASP A 39 17.76 -17.03 15.00
N VAL A 40 17.23 -16.80 13.79
CA VAL A 40 16.15 -15.83 13.58
C VAL A 40 14.86 -16.29 14.29
N GLY A 41 14.62 -17.60 14.38
CA GLY A 41 13.48 -18.20 15.09
C GLY A 41 13.54 -18.01 16.61
N SER A 42 14.73 -18.01 17.21
CA SER A 42 14.86 -17.71 18.64
C SER A 42 14.37 -16.29 19.00
N PHE A 43 14.44 -15.34 18.07
CA PHE A 43 13.93 -13.97 18.31
C PHE A 43 12.41 -13.88 18.28
N SER A 44 11.72 -14.66 17.44
CA SER A 44 10.25 -14.73 17.46
C SER A 44 9.74 -15.46 18.71
N MET A 45 10.53 -16.41 19.23
CA MET A 45 10.23 -17.09 20.48
C MET A 45 10.46 -16.24 21.74
N ALA A 46 11.22 -15.14 21.66
CA ALA A 46 11.49 -14.24 22.78
C ALA A 46 10.21 -13.58 23.35
N VAL A 47 9.11 -13.57 22.59
CA VAL A 47 7.78 -13.11 23.05
C VAL A 47 7.22 -13.99 24.18
N PHE A 48 7.64 -15.26 24.24
CA PHE A 48 7.14 -16.26 25.19
C PHE A 48 7.99 -16.44 26.43
N ASP A 49 9.09 -15.68 26.55
CA ASP A 49 10.03 -15.84 27.65
C ASP A 49 9.69 -14.88 28.80
N HIS A 50 9.16 -15.41 29.91
CA HIS A 50 8.89 -14.66 31.15
C HIS A 50 10.11 -13.87 31.64
N TYR A 51 11.34 -14.29 31.32
CA TYR A 51 12.53 -13.55 31.72
C TYR A 51 12.70 -12.23 30.96
N ILE A 52 12.01 -12.01 29.84
CA ILE A 52 12.08 -10.78 29.05
C ILE A 52 11.01 -9.75 29.50
N ASP A 53 10.13 -10.11 30.44
CA ASP A 53 9.05 -9.24 30.90
C ASP A 53 9.53 -7.98 31.66
N ASP A 54 10.73 -8.01 32.25
CA ASP A 54 11.38 -6.86 32.91
C ASP A 54 12.25 -6.02 31.94
N SER A 55 12.14 -6.25 30.63
CA SER A 55 12.87 -5.49 29.62
C SER A 55 12.34 -4.05 29.52
N GLN A 56 13.25 -3.10 29.31
CA GLN A 56 12.87 -1.71 28.97
C GLN A 56 12.22 -1.57 27.58
N PHE A 57 12.30 -2.62 26.74
CA PHE A 57 11.76 -2.64 25.38
C PHE A 57 10.39 -3.32 25.32
N ALA A 58 9.53 -2.84 24.43
CA ALA A 58 8.21 -3.43 24.17
C ALA A 58 8.30 -4.91 23.75
N PRO A 59 7.27 -5.72 24.04
CA PRO A 59 7.27 -7.15 23.74
C PRO A 59 7.39 -7.41 22.23
N GLY A 60 8.17 -8.43 21.87
CA GLY A 60 8.36 -8.88 20.49
C GLY A 60 9.19 -7.99 19.58
N LEU A 61 9.93 -7.03 20.14
CA LEU A 61 10.88 -6.21 19.38
C LEU A 61 12.15 -6.97 19.04
N THR A 62 12.31 -7.39 17.79
CA THR A 62 13.61 -7.89 17.31
C THR A 62 14.57 -6.73 17.00
N PRO A 63 15.90 -6.95 16.99
CA PRO A 63 16.86 -5.91 16.59
C PRO A 63 16.59 -5.34 15.19
N MET A 64 16.05 -6.16 14.28
CA MET A 64 15.62 -5.74 12.95
C MET A 64 14.39 -4.83 13.01
N ILE A 65 13.36 -5.21 13.77
CA ILE A 65 12.14 -4.40 13.94
C ILE A 65 12.50 -3.05 14.56
N LEU A 66 13.32 -3.02 15.61
CA LEU A 66 13.73 -1.79 16.27
C LEU A 66 14.56 -0.88 15.33
N ALA A 67 15.47 -1.47 14.54
CA ALA A 67 16.25 -0.71 13.56
C ALA A 67 15.35 -0.07 12.49
N CYS A 68 14.30 -0.77 12.06
CA CYS A 68 13.31 -0.25 11.14
C CYS A 68 12.46 0.84 11.81
N GLN A 69 11.96 0.65 13.02
CA GLN A 69 11.19 1.67 13.74
C GLN A 69 11.96 3.00 13.95
N LYS A 70 13.30 2.93 14.01
CA LYS A 70 14.17 4.12 14.07
C LYS A 70 14.65 4.63 12.71
N ASP A 71 14.19 4.05 11.61
CA ASP A 71 14.61 4.36 10.22
C ASP A 71 16.14 4.37 10.03
N LEU A 72 16.85 3.43 10.68
CA LEU A 72 18.32 3.33 10.61
C LEU A 72 18.77 2.55 9.36
N TYR A 73 18.75 3.18 8.18
CA TYR A 73 19.08 2.57 6.88
C TYR A 73 20.37 1.72 6.88
N ASP A 74 21.44 2.22 7.50
CA ASP A 74 22.72 1.50 7.58
C ASP A 74 22.61 0.17 8.33
N ILE A 75 21.91 0.19 9.48
CA ILE A 75 21.73 -0.99 10.32
C ILE A 75 20.78 -1.96 9.64
N VAL A 76 19.67 -1.46 9.09
CA VAL A 76 18.69 -2.26 8.33
C VAL A 76 19.39 -2.98 7.17
N THR A 77 20.14 -2.25 6.33
CA THR A 77 20.89 -2.84 5.21
C THR A 77 21.86 -3.93 5.69
N LYS A 78 22.52 -3.69 6.82
CA LYS A 78 23.48 -4.64 7.38
C LYS A 78 22.82 -5.90 7.91
N LEU A 79 21.73 -5.76 8.66
CA LEU A 79 20.95 -6.88 9.18
C LEU A 79 20.34 -7.69 8.04
N THR A 80 19.80 -7.03 7.00
CA THR A 80 19.30 -7.68 5.79
C THR A 80 20.39 -8.49 5.08
N LYS A 81 21.60 -7.93 4.91
CA LYS A 81 22.74 -8.65 4.31
C LYS A 81 23.15 -9.90 5.09
N LYS A 82 22.89 -9.93 6.40
CA LYS A 82 23.15 -11.10 7.26
C LYS A 82 21.99 -12.11 7.27
N GLY A 83 20.91 -11.86 6.53
CA GLY A 83 19.75 -12.74 6.43
C GLY A 83 18.69 -12.50 7.51
N HIS A 84 18.77 -11.40 8.27
CA HIS A 84 17.67 -11.01 9.14
C HIS A 84 16.55 -10.39 8.32
N ALA A 85 15.34 -10.91 8.47
CA ALA A 85 14.13 -10.38 7.87
C ALA A 85 13.04 -10.26 8.94
N ILE A 86 12.08 -9.34 8.71
CA ILE A 86 10.89 -9.27 9.54
C ILE A 86 9.91 -10.33 9.03
N PRO A 87 9.49 -11.30 9.88
CA PRO A 87 8.53 -12.31 9.45
C PRO A 87 7.15 -11.68 9.19
N LEU A 88 6.46 -12.14 8.15
CA LEU A 88 5.10 -11.72 7.85
C LEU A 88 4.15 -12.19 8.96
N PRO A 89 3.38 -11.29 9.59
CA PRO A 89 2.42 -11.67 10.62
C PRO A 89 1.39 -12.66 10.08
N HIS A 90 1.04 -13.66 10.89
CA HIS A 90 -0.05 -14.56 10.55
C HIS A 90 -1.41 -13.84 10.61
N SER A 91 -2.39 -14.36 9.87
CA SER A 91 -3.76 -13.88 9.93
C SER A 91 -4.36 -14.00 11.34
N ILE A 92 -5.30 -13.11 11.69
CA ILE A 92 -5.99 -13.15 12.99
C ILE A 92 -6.72 -14.49 13.18
N SER A 93 -7.19 -15.14 12.13
CA SER A 93 -7.85 -16.45 12.22
C SER A 93 -6.87 -17.63 12.23
N CYS A 94 -5.55 -17.40 12.24
CA CYS A 94 -4.56 -18.48 12.26
C CYS A 94 -4.66 -19.33 13.53
N THR A 95 -4.57 -20.65 13.36
CA THR A 95 -4.67 -21.68 14.41
C THR A 95 -3.38 -22.48 14.60
N CYS A 96 -2.25 -22.00 14.05
CA CYS A 96 -0.96 -22.65 14.26
C CYS A 96 -0.57 -22.67 15.74
N LEU A 97 0.34 -23.58 16.11
CA LEU A 97 0.77 -23.76 17.50
C LEU A 97 1.34 -22.47 18.10
N GLU A 98 2.14 -21.71 17.36
CA GLU A 98 2.71 -20.43 17.82
C GLU A 98 1.63 -19.38 18.11
N CYS A 99 0.67 -19.18 17.20
CA CYS A 99 -0.41 -18.22 17.40
C CYS A 99 -1.36 -18.64 18.52
N ARG A 100 -1.67 -19.94 18.62
CA ARG A 100 -2.50 -20.47 19.70
C ARG A 100 -1.84 -20.26 21.06
N ASN A 101 -0.56 -20.61 21.16
CA ASN A 101 0.20 -20.44 22.40
C ASN A 101 0.34 -18.95 22.75
N GLY A 102 0.54 -18.06 21.77
CA GLY A 102 0.68 -16.62 21.99
C GLY A 102 -0.56 -16.01 22.62
N ARG A 103 -1.73 -16.39 22.10
CA ARG A 103 -3.03 -15.94 22.63
C ARG A 103 -3.36 -16.52 24.01
N GLN A 104 -2.95 -17.76 24.27
CA GLN A 104 -3.19 -18.41 25.56
C GLN A 104 -2.27 -17.89 26.68
N TYR A 105 -1.04 -17.52 26.31
CA TYR A 105 -0.04 -17.03 27.26
C TYR A 105 -0.32 -15.59 27.69
N ASP A 106 -0.34 -14.64 26.74
CA ASP A 106 -0.68 -13.24 27.00
C ASP A 106 -1.24 -12.60 25.71
N PRO A 107 -2.57 -12.46 25.60
CA PRO A 107 -3.20 -11.95 24.39
C PRO A 107 -2.83 -10.49 24.12
N MET A 108 -2.61 -9.68 25.16
CA MET A 108 -2.27 -8.27 25.00
C MET A 108 -0.84 -8.11 24.48
N LYS A 109 0.14 -8.83 25.06
CA LYS A 109 1.52 -8.83 24.55
C LYS A 109 1.61 -9.39 23.13
N PHE A 110 0.82 -10.42 22.83
CA PHE A 110 0.76 -10.99 21.49
C PHE A 110 0.21 -9.99 20.45
N SER A 111 -0.85 -9.25 20.79
CA SER A 111 -1.37 -8.17 19.95
C SER A 111 -0.37 -7.02 19.80
N GLN A 112 0.29 -6.59 20.88
CA GLN A 112 1.31 -5.53 20.85
C GLN A 112 2.53 -5.93 20.02
N SER A 113 3.01 -7.16 20.14
CA SER A 113 4.12 -7.69 19.33
C SER A 113 3.80 -7.63 17.83
N ARG A 114 2.55 -7.92 17.46
CA ARG A 114 2.10 -7.83 16.07
C ARG A 114 2.10 -6.40 15.55
N ILE A 115 1.65 -5.45 16.36
CA ILE A 115 1.69 -4.03 16.00
C ILE A 115 3.11 -3.54 15.86
N ASN A 116 4.00 -3.93 16.77
CA ASN A 116 5.43 -3.60 16.68
C ASN A 116 6.03 -4.16 15.37
N THR A 117 5.61 -5.35 14.96
CA THR A 117 5.99 -5.94 13.67
C THR A 117 5.50 -5.08 12.50
N TYR A 118 4.22 -4.68 12.49
CA TYR A 118 3.69 -3.79 11.45
C TYR A 118 4.34 -2.40 11.47
N GLN A 119 4.70 -1.85 12.63
CA GLN A 119 5.49 -0.61 12.75
C GLN A 119 6.87 -0.77 12.12
N GLY A 120 7.54 -1.90 12.34
CA GLY A 120 8.79 -2.21 11.66
C GLY A 120 8.62 -2.29 10.14
N MET A 121 7.52 -2.87 9.65
CA MET A 121 7.23 -2.95 8.22
C MET A 121 6.79 -1.62 7.59
N ALA A 122 6.19 -0.72 8.37
CA ALA A 122 5.77 0.62 7.92
C ALA A 122 6.94 1.59 7.76
N SER A 123 8.11 1.26 8.31
CA SER A 123 9.33 2.04 8.16
C SER A 123 9.70 2.26 6.69
N ARG A 124 10.15 3.48 6.38
CA ARG A 124 10.67 3.84 5.06
C ARG A 124 11.95 3.04 4.75
N ALA A 125 12.78 2.79 5.76
CA ALA A 125 13.99 1.98 5.62
C ALA A 125 13.66 0.52 5.25
N TYR A 126 12.63 -0.07 5.88
CA TYR A 126 12.20 -1.43 5.56
C TYR A 126 11.69 -1.53 4.12
N LEU A 127 10.71 -0.69 3.75
CA LEU A 127 10.07 -0.73 2.44
C LEU A 127 11.08 -0.48 1.32
N SER A 128 11.99 0.48 1.48
CA SER A 128 12.98 0.81 0.44
C SER A 128 14.08 -0.25 0.25
N ILE A 129 14.53 -0.89 1.33
CA ILE A 129 15.69 -1.82 1.28
C ILE A 129 15.25 -3.27 1.02
N THR A 130 14.16 -3.71 1.64
CA THR A 130 13.80 -5.14 1.69
C THR A 130 12.80 -5.56 0.63
N THR A 131 11.94 -4.64 0.16
CA THR A 131 10.85 -4.98 -0.75
C THR A 131 11.21 -4.65 -2.20
N GLN A 132 10.79 -5.50 -3.14
CA GLN A 132 11.08 -5.31 -4.57
C GLN A 132 10.19 -4.22 -5.20
N ASP A 133 8.88 -4.26 -4.91
CA ASP A 133 7.88 -3.29 -5.38
C ASP A 133 7.40 -2.43 -4.19
N ALA A 134 8.23 -1.51 -3.69
CA ALA A 134 8.00 -0.79 -2.42
C ALA A 134 6.64 -0.09 -2.31
N MET A 135 6.20 0.58 -3.37
CA MET A 135 4.89 1.24 -3.41
C MET A 135 3.73 0.24 -3.34
N LEU A 136 3.81 -0.87 -4.09
CA LEU A 136 2.74 -1.87 -4.13
C LEU A 136 2.67 -2.63 -2.79
N SER A 137 3.82 -2.95 -2.20
CA SER A 137 3.91 -3.53 -0.87
C SER A 137 3.32 -2.61 0.20
N ALA A 138 3.59 -1.30 0.14
CA ALA A 138 2.99 -0.33 1.06
C ALA A 138 1.46 -0.28 0.95
N LEU A 139 0.90 -0.26 -0.27
CA LEU A 139 -0.56 -0.29 -0.46
C LEU A 139 -1.20 -1.60 0.02
N LYS A 140 -0.55 -2.75 -0.22
CA LYS A 140 -1.04 -4.05 0.27
C LYS A 140 -1.07 -4.09 1.79
N LEU A 141 0.03 -3.70 2.44
CA LEU A 141 0.12 -3.66 3.91
C LEU A 141 -0.88 -2.66 4.52
N SER A 142 -1.10 -1.51 3.88
CA SER A 142 -2.14 -0.55 4.29
C SER A 142 -3.53 -1.19 4.32
N ARG A 143 -3.91 -1.97 3.30
CA ARG A 143 -5.19 -2.70 3.28
C ARG A 143 -5.27 -3.77 4.35
N GLU A 144 -4.20 -4.52 4.56
CA GLU A 144 -4.15 -5.54 5.61
C GLU A 144 -4.37 -4.89 6.98
N VAL A 145 -3.63 -3.83 7.30
CA VAL A 145 -3.77 -3.07 8.55
C VAL A 145 -5.19 -2.51 8.73
N CYS A 146 -5.81 -2.00 7.67
CA CYS A 146 -7.19 -1.54 7.71
C CYS A 146 -8.17 -2.68 8.08
N LYS A 147 -7.99 -3.88 7.50
CA LYS A 147 -8.77 -5.08 7.85
C LYS A 147 -8.52 -5.53 9.29
N LEU A 148 -7.28 -5.42 9.79
CA LEU A 148 -6.92 -5.77 11.17
C LEU A 148 -7.56 -4.82 12.19
N SER A 149 -7.60 -3.52 11.89
CA SER A 149 -8.21 -2.48 12.75
C SER A 149 -9.68 -2.77 13.08
N LYS A 150 -10.41 -3.40 12.15
CA LYS A 150 -11.80 -3.83 12.38
C LYS A 150 -11.92 -5.08 13.26
N LYS A 151 -10.94 -5.98 13.18
CA LYS A 151 -10.97 -7.31 13.82
C LYS A 151 -10.35 -7.32 15.22
N GLU A 152 -9.42 -6.41 15.51
CA GLU A 152 -8.77 -6.27 16.82
C GLU A 152 -9.07 -4.90 17.45
N PRO A 153 -10.20 -4.75 18.17
CA PRO A 153 -10.61 -3.47 18.74
C PRO A 153 -9.70 -3.00 19.89
N GLU A 154 -8.99 -3.91 20.57
CA GLU A 154 -8.14 -3.65 21.74
C GLU A 154 -6.98 -2.69 21.43
N CYS A 155 -6.46 -2.71 20.20
CA CYS A 155 -5.37 -1.86 19.76
C CYS A 155 -5.75 -0.90 18.62
N LYS A 156 -7.05 -0.66 18.48
CA LYS A 156 -7.63 0.19 17.43
C LYS A 156 -6.94 1.54 17.22
N PRO A 157 -6.48 2.31 18.23
CA PRO A 157 -5.87 3.62 17.95
C PRO A 157 -4.52 3.54 17.23
N GLN A 158 -3.82 2.40 17.28
CA GLN A 158 -2.47 2.24 16.72
C GLN A 158 -2.47 1.84 15.24
N TYR A 159 -3.56 1.24 14.76
CA TYR A 159 -3.68 0.80 13.36
C TYR A 159 -3.89 1.94 12.35
N PRO A 160 -4.72 2.97 12.62
CA PRO A 160 -4.89 4.11 11.71
C PRO A 160 -3.59 4.90 11.49
N SER A 161 -2.75 5.07 12.52
CA SER A 161 -1.46 5.76 12.36
C SER A 161 -0.49 4.95 11.50
N LEU A 162 -0.53 3.62 11.59
CA LEU A 162 0.21 2.73 10.68
C LEU A 162 -0.29 2.84 9.24
N GLU A 163 -1.61 2.89 9.06
CA GLU A 163 -2.22 3.06 7.74
C GLU A 163 -1.76 4.35 7.06
N GLU A 164 -1.73 5.45 7.82
CA GLU A 164 -1.24 6.76 7.36
C GLU A 164 0.22 6.68 6.91
N LEU A 165 1.11 6.05 7.68
CA LEU A 165 2.53 5.89 7.32
C LEU A 165 2.72 5.14 5.99
N PHE A 166 1.95 4.06 5.77
CA PHE A 166 2.02 3.32 4.50
C PHE A 166 1.51 4.17 3.32
N GLN A 167 0.46 4.95 3.52
CA GLN A 167 -0.10 5.82 2.49
C GLN A 167 0.84 6.99 2.16
N GLU A 168 1.41 7.65 3.16
CA GLU A 168 2.42 8.70 2.98
C GLU A 168 3.61 8.19 2.16
N PHE A 169 4.15 7.04 2.51
CA PHE A 169 5.26 6.44 1.76
C PHE A 169 4.87 6.14 0.30
N ALA A 170 3.68 5.58 0.07
CA ALA A 170 3.21 5.30 -1.29
C ALA A 170 3.04 6.61 -2.10
N VAL A 171 2.57 7.68 -1.46
CA VAL A 171 2.44 9.01 -2.06
C VAL A 171 3.82 9.62 -2.39
N GLU A 172 4.77 9.54 -1.47
CA GLU A 172 6.16 9.97 -1.69
C GLU A 172 6.77 9.26 -2.90
N MET A 173 6.58 7.93 -3.00
CA MET A 173 7.06 7.16 -4.13
C MET A 173 6.36 7.56 -5.45
N LEU A 174 5.06 7.88 -5.41
CA LEU A 174 4.33 8.35 -6.60
C LEU A 174 4.82 9.72 -7.06
N ALA A 175 5.15 10.62 -6.13
CA ALA A 175 5.69 11.92 -6.46
C ALA A 175 7.02 11.82 -7.22
N LEU A 176 7.83 10.79 -6.93
CA LEU A 176 9.06 10.48 -7.66
C LEU A 176 8.81 9.87 -9.04
N CYS A 177 7.67 9.20 -9.26
CA CYS A 177 7.27 8.62 -10.54
C CYS A 177 6.69 9.67 -11.50
N CYS A 178 7.53 10.52 -12.09
CA CYS A 178 7.09 11.65 -12.94
C CYS A 178 6.56 11.28 -14.35
N ASN A 179 6.43 9.99 -14.71
CA ASN A 179 6.01 9.59 -16.06
C ASN A 179 4.58 9.04 -16.09
N GLN A 180 3.71 9.69 -16.86
CA GLN A 180 2.30 9.30 -17.09
C GLN A 180 2.15 7.81 -17.51
N SER A 181 3.14 7.26 -18.22
CA SER A 181 3.18 5.86 -18.65
C SER A 181 3.52 4.86 -17.52
N GLN A 182 4.26 5.29 -16.49
CA GLN A 182 4.58 4.44 -15.34
C GLN A 182 3.42 4.38 -14.36
N VAL A 183 2.75 5.52 -14.14
CA VAL A 183 1.57 5.58 -13.25
C VAL A 183 0.39 4.81 -13.82
N THR A 184 0.12 4.91 -15.13
CA THR A 184 -0.96 4.13 -15.78
C THR A 184 -0.69 2.63 -15.74
N LYS A 185 0.55 2.19 -15.99
CA LYS A 185 0.94 0.79 -15.83
C LYS A 185 0.80 0.31 -14.38
N PHE A 186 1.09 1.18 -13.42
CA PHE A 186 0.95 0.86 -12.00
C PHE A 186 -0.52 0.71 -11.57
N LEU A 187 -1.39 1.67 -11.94
CA LEU A 187 -2.81 1.61 -11.63
C LEU A 187 -3.41 0.30 -12.15
N ASN A 188 -3.09 -0.08 -13.40
CA ASN A 188 -3.55 -1.35 -13.97
C ASN A 188 -2.96 -2.59 -13.26
N LYS A 189 -1.68 -2.55 -12.83
CA LYS A 189 -1.04 -3.65 -12.08
C LYS A 189 -1.63 -3.84 -10.68
N CYS A 190 -2.20 -2.78 -10.10
CA CYS A 190 -2.91 -2.85 -8.84
C CYS A 190 -4.22 -3.65 -9.00
N ASP A 191 -4.97 -3.39 -10.07
CA ASP A 191 -6.21 -4.09 -10.38
C ASP A 191 -5.97 -5.58 -10.75
N ASP A 192 -4.99 -5.88 -11.60
CA ASP A 192 -4.73 -7.27 -12.06
C ASP A 192 -4.31 -8.22 -10.93
N LYS A 193 -3.56 -7.74 -9.92
CA LYS A 193 -3.11 -8.58 -8.80
C LYS A 193 -4.16 -8.75 -7.71
N ASP A 194 -5.24 -7.98 -7.78
CA ASP A 194 -6.30 -8.02 -6.81
C ASP A 194 -7.33 -9.10 -7.18
N GLU A 195 -7.61 -9.36 -8.47
CA GLU A 195 -8.62 -10.35 -8.90
C GLU A 195 -8.36 -11.79 -8.41
N ASP A 196 -7.09 -12.24 -8.36
CA ASP A 196 -6.75 -13.62 -7.95
C ASP A 196 -6.97 -13.90 -6.44
N GLU A 197 -7.02 -12.89 -5.58
CA GLU A 197 -7.35 -13.01 -4.14
C GLU A 197 -8.75 -12.49 -3.79
N LEU A 198 -9.41 -11.75 -4.69
CA LEU A 198 -10.71 -11.10 -4.47
C LEU A 198 -11.87 -12.09 -4.45
N ASP A 199 -11.72 -13.25 -5.07
CA ASP A 199 -12.86 -14.12 -5.43
C ASP A 199 -13.43 -14.97 -4.27
N LYS A 200 -12.88 -14.84 -3.04
CA LYS A 200 -13.40 -15.58 -1.87
C LYS A 200 -13.83 -14.73 -0.67
N GLN A 201 -13.55 -13.41 -0.66
CA GLN A 201 -13.84 -12.57 0.52
C GLN A 201 -14.64 -11.29 0.23
N THR A 202 -14.94 -11.01 -1.04
CA THR A 202 -15.54 -9.73 -1.45
C THR A 202 -17.06 -9.74 -1.43
N PHE A 203 -17.68 -10.89 -1.15
CA PHE A 203 -19.14 -11.00 -1.09
C PHE A 203 -19.74 -10.57 0.25
N GLU A 204 -18.96 -10.39 1.32
CA GLU A 204 -19.48 -10.02 2.64
C GLU A 204 -19.21 -8.57 3.10
N GLU A 205 -18.27 -7.84 2.50
CA GLU A 205 -18.03 -6.44 2.85
C GLU A 205 -18.13 -5.54 1.61
N GLY A 206 -19.35 -5.06 1.33
CA GLY A 206 -19.65 -4.05 0.30
C GLY A 206 -19.14 -2.64 0.65
N ASN A 207 -17.87 -2.50 1.03
CA ASN A 207 -17.24 -1.20 1.22
C ASN A 207 -16.04 -1.07 0.27
N PRO A 208 -16.10 -0.19 -0.75
CA PRO A 208 -14.98 0.00 -1.66
C PRO A 208 -13.73 0.38 -0.86
N ASN A 209 -12.68 -0.40 -1.06
CA ASN A 209 -11.35 -0.32 -0.44
C ASN A 209 -10.99 1.09 0.07
N LEU A 210 -11.18 1.34 1.38
CA LEU A 210 -11.02 2.66 2.00
C LEU A 210 -9.61 3.25 1.79
N SER A 211 -8.58 2.40 1.81
CA SER A 211 -7.19 2.83 1.63
C SER A 211 -6.87 3.26 0.20
N HIS A 212 -7.54 2.68 -0.79
CA HIS A 212 -7.47 3.17 -2.17
C HIS A 212 -8.15 4.53 -2.30
N LEU A 213 -9.28 4.77 -1.62
CA LEU A 213 -9.97 6.05 -1.67
C LEU A 213 -9.16 7.18 -1.00
N ALA A 214 -8.51 6.90 0.13
CA ALA A 214 -7.60 7.85 0.78
C ALA A 214 -6.38 8.16 -0.10
N PHE A 215 -5.76 7.13 -0.68
CA PHE A 215 -4.65 7.30 -1.62
C PHE A 215 -5.04 8.05 -2.89
N VAL A 216 -6.18 7.71 -3.51
CA VAL A 216 -6.70 8.36 -4.72
C VAL A 216 -7.14 9.80 -4.43
N SER A 217 -7.63 10.10 -3.23
CA SER A 217 -8.01 11.47 -2.84
C SER A 217 -6.81 12.38 -2.54
N HIS A 218 -5.60 11.84 -2.41
CA HIS A 218 -4.40 12.63 -2.20
C HIS A 218 -4.18 13.62 -3.37
N PRO A 219 -3.84 14.91 -3.11
CA PRO A 219 -3.71 15.93 -4.15
C PRO A 219 -2.71 15.58 -5.25
N ILE A 220 -1.63 14.86 -4.91
CA ILE A 220 -0.62 14.40 -5.87
C ILE A 220 -1.21 13.31 -6.79
N CYS A 221 -1.94 12.35 -6.24
CA CYS A 221 -2.63 11.31 -7.02
C CYS A 221 -3.71 11.94 -7.91
N GLN A 222 -4.49 12.89 -7.38
CA GLN A 222 -5.48 13.65 -8.15
C GLN A 222 -4.83 14.47 -9.27
N GLN A 223 -3.66 15.07 -9.06
CA GLN A 223 -2.94 15.79 -10.10
C GLN A 223 -2.48 14.84 -11.21
N VAL A 224 -1.99 13.64 -10.89
CA VAL A 224 -1.60 12.67 -11.90
C VAL A 224 -2.81 12.07 -12.61
N LEU A 225 -3.87 11.71 -11.87
CA LEU A 225 -5.11 11.20 -12.43
C LEU A 225 -5.76 12.26 -13.33
N SER A 226 -5.73 13.53 -12.93
CA SER A 226 -6.20 14.66 -13.73
C SER A 226 -5.40 14.82 -15.02
N SER A 227 -4.08 14.59 -15.03
CA SER A 227 -3.29 14.67 -16.27
C SER A 227 -3.58 13.50 -17.20
N ILE A 228 -3.81 12.30 -16.65
CA ILE A 228 -4.25 11.13 -17.41
C ILE A 228 -5.65 11.38 -18.00
N TRP A 229 -6.58 11.85 -17.18
CA TRP A 229 -7.98 12.12 -17.53
C TRP A 229 -8.06 13.16 -18.66
N CYS A 230 -7.35 14.29 -18.50
CA CYS A 230 -7.35 15.38 -19.47
C CYS A 230 -6.58 15.06 -20.76
N GLY A 231 -5.78 13.99 -20.77
CA GLY A 231 -4.99 13.56 -21.93
C GLY A 231 -4.15 14.68 -22.52
N ASN A 232 -3.82 14.57 -23.81
CA ASN A 232 -3.05 15.57 -24.52
C ASN A 232 -3.91 16.74 -25.05
N ILE A 233 -5.05 17.05 -24.40
CA ILE A 233 -5.94 18.13 -24.85
C ILE A 233 -5.23 19.46 -24.59
N PRO A 234 -4.82 20.21 -25.62
CA PRO A 234 -4.18 21.48 -25.41
C PRO A 234 -5.16 22.41 -24.68
N ARG A 235 -4.66 23.10 -23.64
CA ARG A 235 -5.35 24.19 -22.94
C ARG A 235 -6.49 23.79 -21.99
N TRP A 236 -6.82 22.52 -21.75
CA TRP A 236 -7.92 22.14 -20.83
C TRP A 236 -7.67 22.50 -19.35
N ARG A 237 -6.44 22.30 -18.86
CA ARG A 237 -6.08 22.38 -17.44
C ARG A 237 -6.11 23.79 -16.84
N GLY A 238 -5.93 24.82 -17.66
CA GLY A 238 -5.90 26.23 -17.23
C GLY A 238 -6.97 27.11 -17.87
N SER A 239 -7.94 26.55 -18.59
CA SER A 239 -8.94 27.36 -19.28
C SER A 239 -10.06 27.85 -18.36
N LYS A 240 -10.62 29.01 -18.71
CA LYS A 240 -11.78 29.60 -18.05
C LYS A 240 -12.98 28.66 -18.12
N MET A 241 -13.85 28.70 -17.10
CA MET A 241 -15.09 27.90 -17.05
C MET A 241 -15.93 28.03 -18.32
N VAL A 242 -15.97 29.25 -18.90
CA VAL A 242 -16.65 29.53 -20.17
C VAL A 242 -16.13 28.65 -21.31
N TRP A 243 -14.82 28.47 -21.45
CA TRP A 243 -14.24 27.62 -22.50
C TRP A 243 -14.61 26.15 -22.32
N LYS A 244 -14.61 25.65 -21.08
CA LYS A 244 -15.03 24.27 -20.78
C LYS A 244 -16.50 24.06 -21.13
N LEU A 245 -17.36 25.04 -20.84
CA LEU A 245 -18.77 25.04 -21.23
C LEU A 245 -18.95 25.10 -22.75
N THR A 246 -18.19 25.93 -23.46
CA THR A 246 -18.23 26.00 -24.93
C THR A 246 -17.80 24.68 -25.56
N VAL A 247 -16.75 24.04 -25.05
CA VAL A 247 -16.30 22.73 -25.55
C VAL A 247 -17.35 21.65 -25.25
N SER A 248 -17.93 21.63 -24.05
CA SER A 248 -19.00 20.70 -23.69
C SER A 248 -20.24 20.88 -24.59
N LEU A 249 -20.68 22.11 -24.82
CA LEU A 249 -21.79 22.44 -25.70
C LEU A 249 -21.49 22.09 -27.15
N GLY A 250 -20.26 22.34 -27.61
CA GLY A 250 -19.77 21.93 -28.93
C GLY A 250 -19.82 20.40 -29.10
N ILE A 251 -19.40 19.64 -28.09
CA ILE A 251 -19.49 18.17 -28.11
C ILE A 251 -20.94 17.73 -28.20
N PHE A 252 -21.86 18.34 -27.44
CA PHE A 252 -23.29 18.04 -27.51
C PHE A 252 -23.89 18.26 -28.92
N PHE A 253 -23.60 19.39 -29.57
CA PHE A 253 -24.07 19.66 -30.94
C PHE A 253 -23.39 18.77 -31.99
N THR A 254 -22.08 18.53 -31.84
CA THR A 254 -21.36 17.63 -32.73
C THR A 254 -21.77 16.18 -32.54
N MET A 255 -22.32 15.77 -31.39
CA MET A 255 -22.84 14.41 -31.16
C MET A 255 -24.01 14.08 -32.11
N LEU A 256 -24.95 15.03 -32.27
CA LEU A 256 -26.02 14.93 -33.27
C LEU A 256 -25.45 14.76 -34.70
N LEU A 257 -24.39 15.49 -35.04
CA LEU A 257 -23.75 15.43 -36.35
C LEU A 257 -22.86 14.18 -36.51
N LEU A 258 -22.26 13.69 -35.43
CA LEU A 258 -21.38 12.50 -35.40
C LEU A 258 -22.21 11.22 -35.53
N CYS A 259 -23.41 11.14 -34.94
CA CYS A 259 -24.35 10.05 -35.21
C CYS A 259 -24.69 9.92 -36.70
N MET A 260 -24.88 11.06 -37.40
CA MET A 260 -25.15 11.07 -38.84
C MET A 260 -23.92 10.70 -39.67
N ASN A 261 -22.72 11.11 -39.24
CA ASN A 261 -21.46 10.83 -39.94
C ASN A 261 -20.89 9.42 -39.68
N HIS A 262 -21.14 8.82 -38.51
CA HIS A 262 -20.64 7.47 -38.17
C HIS A 262 -21.27 6.37 -39.02
N TRP A 263 -22.45 6.63 -39.60
CA TRP A 263 -23.07 5.76 -40.60
C TRP A 263 -22.22 5.68 -41.89
N VAL A 264 -21.43 6.73 -42.20
CA VAL A 264 -20.79 6.89 -43.52
C VAL A 264 -19.29 6.54 -43.51
N ALA A 265 -18.55 6.71 -42.40
CA ALA A 265 -17.14 6.27 -42.31
C ALA A 265 -16.60 6.14 -40.86
N PRO A 266 -16.29 4.93 -40.35
CA PRO A 266 -15.94 4.71 -38.95
C PRO A 266 -14.45 4.97 -38.58
N ILE A 267 -13.57 5.29 -39.52
CA ILE A 267 -12.11 5.34 -39.28
C ILE A 267 -11.56 6.73 -39.62
N SER A 268 -11.76 7.69 -38.71
CA SER A 268 -11.22 9.05 -38.82
C SER A 268 -10.28 9.39 -37.67
N LYS A 269 -9.37 10.36 -37.86
CA LYS A 269 -8.49 10.92 -36.81
C LYS A 269 -9.26 11.37 -35.55
N ILE A 270 -10.56 11.67 -35.72
CA ILE A 270 -11.53 11.99 -34.66
C ILE A 270 -11.70 10.82 -33.66
N GLY A 271 -11.59 9.57 -34.12
CA GLY A 271 -11.68 8.38 -33.27
C GLY A 271 -10.53 8.27 -32.26
N ASN A 272 -9.33 8.75 -32.60
CA ASN A 272 -8.21 8.74 -31.67
C ASN A 272 -8.34 9.82 -30.58
N THR A 273 -8.98 10.95 -30.87
CA THR A 273 -9.33 11.96 -29.86
C THR A 273 -10.48 11.52 -28.95
N LEU A 274 -11.36 10.63 -29.41
CA LEU A 274 -12.44 10.02 -28.62
C LEU A 274 -11.95 8.98 -27.60
N LYS A 275 -10.74 8.45 -27.77
CA LYS A 275 -10.10 7.54 -26.79
C LYS A 275 -9.64 8.24 -25.50
N ILE A 276 -9.69 9.57 -25.45
CA ILE A 276 -9.35 10.35 -24.24
C ILE A 276 -10.48 10.21 -23.21
N PRO A 277 -10.20 9.90 -21.93
CA PRO A 277 -11.23 9.64 -20.91
C PRO A 277 -12.24 10.78 -20.74
N VAL A 278 -11.79 12.04 -20.74
CA VAL A 278 -12.66 13.22 -20.71
C VAL A 278 -13.66 13.22 -21.86
N MET A 279 -13.20 12.90 -23.07
CA MET A 279 -14.06 12.92 -24.26
C MET A 279 -15.07 11.78 -24.22
N LYS A 280 -14.66 10.58 -23.78
CA LYS A 280 -15.56 9.44 -23.55
C LYS A 280 -16.62 9.78 -22.51
N PHE A 281 -16.23 10.42 -21.40
CA PHE A 281 -17.14 10.86 -20.35
C PHE A 281 -18.12 11.92 -20.85
N LEU A 282 -17.64 12.99 -21.49
CA LEU A 282 -18.49 14.05 -22.04
C LEU A 282 -19.46 13.52 -23.10
N LEU A 283 -19.01 12.58 -23.94
CA LEU A 283 -19.85 11.90 -24.92
C LEU A 283 -20.97 11.11 -24.22
N GLN A 284 -20.62 10.28 -23.23
CA GLN A 284 -21.58 9.51 -22.44
C GLN A 284 -22.58 10.42 -21.72
N SER A 285 -22.09 11.49 -21.07
CA SER A 285 -22.94 12.47 -20.39
C SER A 285 -23.87 13.22 -21.34
N SER A 286 -23.41 13.52 -22.56
CA SER A 286 -24.21 14.18 -23.60
C SER A 286 -25.27 13.26 -24.23
N ALA A 287 -25.03 11.96 -24.27
CA ALA A 287 -25.96 10.96 -24.79
C ALA A 287 -27.11 10.65 -23.81
N LEU A 288 -26.86 10.70 -22.49
CA LEU A 288 -27.87 10.46 -21.45
C LEU A 288 -29.19 11.26 -21.63
N PRO A 289 -29.17 12.59 -21.86
CA PRO A 289 -30.40 13.35 -22.10
C PRO A 289 -31.09 12.98 -23.42
N VAL A 290 -30.35 12.59 -24.46
CA VAL A 290 -30.95 12.18 -25.75
C VAL A 290 -31.70 10.85 -25.61
N VAL A 291 -31.15 9.90 -24.83
CA VAL A 291 -31.79 8.61 -24.53
C VAL A 291 -33.08 8.79 -23.72
N HIS A 292 -33.12 9.78 -22.83
CA HIS A 292 -34.30 10.10 -22.03
C HIS A 292 -35.47 10.70 -22.86
N TYR A 293 -35.17 11.30 -24.01
CA TYR A 293 -36.16 11.91 -24.91
C TYR A 293 -36.49 11.06 -26.15
N CYS A 294 -35.69 10.03 -26.46
CA CYS A 294 -35.96 9.11 -27.58
C CYS A 294 -35.57 7.66 -27.22
N PRO A 295 -36.50 6.83 -26.72
CA PRO A 295 -36.20 5.48 -26.26
C PRO A 295 -35.97 4.45 -27.39
N SER A 296 -36.11 4.83 -28.66
CA SER A 296 -36.14 3.89 -29.81
C SER A 296 -34.79 3.66 -30.49
N SER A 297 -33.72 4.35 -30.10
CA SER A 297 -32.37 4.23 -30.70
C SER A 297 -31.40 3.37 -29.88
N LEU A 298 -31.95 2.47 -29.04
CA LEU A 298 -31.28 1.89 -27.87
C LEU A 298 -30.31 0.71 -28.12
N ILE A 299 -30.05 0.27 -29.36
CA ILE A 299 -29.35 -1.02 -29.57
C ILE A 299 -27.92 -0.87 -30.13
N TYR A 300 -27.56 0.25 -30.74
CA TYR A 300 -26.30 0.33 -31.50
C TYR A 300 -25.12 0.97 -30.75
N PHE A 301 -25.34 1.71 -29.65
CA PHE A 301 -24.25 2.38 -28.94
C PHE A 301 -23.56 1.52 -27.87
N HIS A 302 -24.23 0.50 -27.35
CA HIS A 302 -23.64 -0.37 -26.32
C HIS A 302 -22.53 -1.29 -26.89
N GLY A 303 -22.51 -1.51 -28.21
CA GLY A 303 -21.51 -2.36 -28.89
C GLY A 303 -20.26 -1.64 -29.40
N ALA A 304 -20.20 -0.30 -29.33
CA ALA A 304 -19.08 0.49 -29.90
C ALA A 304 -18.17 1.14 -28.83
N VAL A 305 -18.47 0.92 -27.55
CA VAL A 305 -17.78 1.56 -26.41
C VAL A 305 -16.94 0.57 -25.60
N TYR A 306 -17.02 -0.72 -25.94
CA TYR A 306 -16.06 -1.77 -25.58
C TYR A 306 -15.04 -1.98 -26.69
#